data_AF-A0A3M4AHQ7-F1
#
_entry.id   AF-A0A3M4AHQ7-F1
#
_cell.length_a   1.000
_cell.length_b   1.000
_cell.length_c   1.000
_cell.angle_alpha   90.00
_cell.angle_beta   90.00
_cell.angle_gamma   90.00
#
_symmetry.space_group_name_H-M   'P 1'
#
loop_
_entity.id
_entity.type
_entity.pdbx_description
1 polymer ?
#
loop_
_entity_poly.entity_id
_entity_poly.type
_entity_poly.pdbx_seq_one_letter_code
_entity_poly.pdbx_strand_id
1 'polypeptide(L)'
;MLDTIDVNFHGKRHTDFDLKRIIKAQEQGFDVPVTAYLCGVSIRSRAGIGVVFGHKRKDQYGRFGDGHLIRTSDVLKVEREGRFWVMTTVNSRYVLATFQRDNGRASLRQYLRLSSAQHHLSPNLLQ
;
A
#
# COMPACT_ATOMS: atom_id res chain seq x y z
N MET A 1 -38.63 -0.91 3.47
CA MET A 1 -37.95 -0.09 2.45
C MET A 1 -36.54 0.10 2.98
N LEU A 2 -35.52 -0.52 2.38
CA LEU A 2 -34.13 -0.37 2.82
C LEU A 2 -33.60 0.95 2.25
N ASP A 3 -33.31 1.91 3.12
CA ASP A 3 -32.64 3.15 2.75
C ASP A 3 -31.23 2.84 2.28
N THR A 4 -31.07 2.61 0.98
CA THR A 4 -29.76 2.46 0.35
C THR A 4 -29.13 3.84 0.29
N ILE A 5 -28.26 4.14 1.25
CA ILE A 5 -27.43 5.35 1.21
C ILE A 5 -26.44 5.20 0.07
N ASP A 6 -26.63 5.97 -0.99
CA ASP A 6 -25.71 6.00 -2.12
C ASP A 6 -24.49 6.86 -1.76
N VAL A 7 -23.36 6.21 -1.50
CA VAL A 7 -22.11 6.88 -1.12
C VAL A 7 -21.21 6.96 -2.34
N ASN A 8 -21.14 8.14 -2.95
CA ASN A 8 -20.23 8.41 -4.05
C ASN A 8 -18.81 8.66 -3.53
N PHE A 9 -17.88 7.75 -3.82
CA PHE A 9 -16.47 7.93 -3.50
C PHE A 9 -15.82 8.85 -4.54
N HIS A 10 -15.46 10.07 -4.13
CA HIS A 10 -14.65 10.95 -4.98
C HIS A 10 -13.20 10.45 -5.00
N GLY A 11 -12.85 9.69 -6.04
CA GLY A 11 -11.49 9.21 -6.28
C GLY A 11 -10.51 10.35 -6.59
N LYS A 12 -9.30 10.27 -6.03
CA LYS A 12 -8.18 11.12 -6.41
C LYS A 12 -7.61 10.67 -7.74
N ARG A 13 -7.46 11.61 -8.68
CA ARG A 13 -6.80 11.32 -9.96
C ARG A 13 -5.32 11.02 -9.75
N HIS A 14 -4.84 9.97 -10.40
CA HIS A 14 -3.40 9.68 -10.50
C HIS A 14 -2.72 10.74 -11.34
N THR A 15 -1.55 11.21 -10.89
CA THR A 15 -0.74 12.15 -11.68
C THR A 15 -0.02 11.43 -12.81
N ASP A 16 0.44 12.16 -13.83
CA ASP A 16 1.27 11.57 -14.90
C ASP A 16 2.53 10.89 -14.35
N PHE A 17 3.08 11.42 -13.25
CA PHE A 17 4.21 10.82 -12.56
C PHE A 17 3.83 9.47 -11.94
N ASP A 18 2.66 9.39 -11.31
CA ASP A 18 2.13 8.14 -10.75
C ASP A 18 1.93 7.09 -11.85
N LEU A 19 1.27 7.47 -12.95
CA LEU A 19 1.01 6.58 -14.09
C LEU A 19 2.31 6.06 -14.72
N LYS A 20 3.29 6.94 -14.96
CA LYS A 20 4.62 6.55 -15.46
C LYS A 20 5.33 5.58 -14.52
N ARG A 21 5.16 5.76 -13.20
CA ARG A 21 5.76 4.88 -12.18
C ARG A 21 5.04 3.53 -12.11
N ILE A 22 3.73 3.50 -12.29
CA ILE A 22 2.95 2.27 -12.38
C ILE A 22 3.36 1.45 -13.61
N ILE A 23 3.43 2.08 -14.79
CA ILE A 23 3.85 1.40 -16.03
C ILE A 23 5.22 0.74 -15.83
N LYS A 24 6.21 1.48 -15.30
CA LYS A 24 7.53 0.94 -14.98
C LYS A 24 7.51 -0.22 -13.98
N ALA A 25 6.55 -0.23 -13.06
CA ALA A 25 6.39 -1.33 -12.10
C ALA A 25 5.79 -2.56 -12.78
N GLN A 26 4.80 -2.36 -13.65
CA GLN A 26 4.19 -3.43 -14.44
C GLN A 26 5.19 -4.07 -15.40
N GLU A 27 6.00 -3.27 -16.10
CA GLU A 27 7.06 -3.73 -17.01
C GLU A 27 8.15 -4.54 -16.31
N GLN A 28 8.48 -4.21 -15.05
CA GLN A 28 9.47 -4.96 -14.29
C GLN A 28 8.98 -6.38 -13.96
N GLY A 29 7.68 -6.53 -13.67
CA GLY A 29 7.13 -7.78 -13.14
C GLY A 29 7.53 -8.06 -11.69
N PHE A 30 6.85 -9.05 -11.09
CA PHE A 30 7.07 -9.52 -9.72
C PHE A 30 6.79 -11.02 -9.66
N ASP A 31 7.64 -11.76 -8.95
CA ASP A 31 7.52 -13.23 -8.83
C ASP A 31 6.25 -13.65 -8.10
N VAL A 32 5.83 -12.85 -7.11
CA VAL A 32 4.61 -13.08 -6.33
C VAL A 32 3.50 -12.15 -6.83
N PRO A 33 2.27 -12.65 -7.05
CA PRO A 33 1.17 -11.85 -7.56
C PRO A 33 0.91 -10.59 -6.74
N VAL A 34 0.97 -9.44 -7.41
CA VAL A 34 0.58 -8.14 -6.86
C VAL A 34 -0.94 -8.01 -6.87
N THR A 35 -1.50 -7.52 -5.77
CA THR A 35 -2.92 -7.22 -5.61
C THR A 35 -3.28 -5.88 -6.25
N ALA A 36 -2.48 -4.84 -6.02
CA ALA A 36 -2.64 -3.51 -6.61
C ALA A 36 -1.36 -2.67 -6.51
N TYR A 37 -1.35 -1.55 -7.23
CA TYR A 37 -0.34 -0.50 -7.10
C TYR A 37 -0.89 0.63 -6.23
N LEU A 38 -0.04 1.19 -5.38
CA LEU A 38 -0.38 2.32 -4.53
C LEU A 38 0.47 3.54 -4.85
N CYS A 39 -0.19 4.69 -4.95
CA CYS A 39 0.43 5.99 -5.21
C CYS A 39 0.27 6.92 -4.01
N GLY A 40 1.20 7.85 -3.85
CA GLY A 40 1.21 8.82 -2.76
C GLY A 40 1.26 8.15 -1.38
N VAL A 41 2.01 7.06 -1.23
CA VAL A 41 1.92 6.22 -0.03
C VAL A 41 2.62 6.82 1.18
N SER A 42 2.01 6.63 2.35
CA SER A 42 2.65 6.72 3.67
C SER A 42 2.30 5.50 4.54
N ILE A 43 3.11 5.24 5.56
CA ILE A 43 2.88 4.17 6.53
C ILE A 43 2.63 4.79 7.90
N ARG A 44 1.51 4.43 8.53
CA ARG A 44 1.06 4.94 9.82
C ARG A 44 0.39 3.83 10.61
N SER A 45 0.75 3.70 11.89
CA SER A 45 0.17 2.71 12.80
C SER A 45 0.11 1.30 12.19
N ARG A 46 1.24 0.84 11.63
CA ARG A 46 1.38 -0.44 10.89
C ARG A 46 0.47 -0.63 9.68
N ALA A 47 -0.20 0.40 9.17
CA ALA A 47 -0.98 0.33 7.94
C ALA A 47 -0.39 1.24 6.85
N GLY A 48 -0.49 0.80 5.59
CA GLY A 48 -0.25 1.65 4.43
C GLY A 48 -1.48 2.51 4.14
N ILE A 49 -1.26 3.77 3.79
CA ILE A 49 -2.31 4.68 3.30
C ILE A 49 -1.87 5.16 1.92
N GLY A 50 -2.71 4.98 0.90
CA GLY A 50 -2.36 5.34 -0.48
C GLY A 50 -3.53 5.29 -1.44
N VAL A 51 -3.34 5.88 -2.62
CA VAL A 51 -4.32 5.88 -3.71
C VAL A 51 -4.13 4.64 -4.56
N VAL A 52 -5.19 3.86 -4.77
CA VAL A 52 -5.11 2.55 -5.42
C VAL A 52 -5.20 2.63 -6.95
N PHE A 53 -4.49 1.72 -7.62
CA PHE A 53 -4.57 1.47 -9.06
C PHE A 53 -4.47 -0.03 -9.36
N GLY A 54 -5.32 -0.52 -10.25
CA GLY A 54 -5.32 -1.89 -10.76
C GLY A 54 -5.68 -2.94 -9.71
N HIS A 55 -6.55 -2.63 -8.74
CA HIS A 55 -6.88 -3.58 -7.69
C HIS A 55 -7.66 -4.79 -8.23
N LYS A 56 -7.10 -5.99 -8.06
CA LYS A 56 -7.70 -7.24 -8.58
C LYS A 56 -9.05 -7.59 -7.95
N ARG A 57 -9.27 -7.20 -6.70
CA ARG A 57 -10.53 -7.40 -5.98
C ARG A 57 -11.30 -6.08 -5.95
N LYS A 58 -11.99 -5.74 -7.04
CA LYS A 58 -13.00 -4.67 -6.98
C LYS A 58 -14.20 -5.27 -6.26
N ASP A 59 -14.48 -4.83 -5.04
CA ASP A 59 -15.67 -5.30 -4.34
C ASP A 59 -16.92 -4.66 -4.97
N GLN A 60 -18.09 -5.25 -4.72
CA GLN A 60 -19.37 -4.77 -5.25
C GLN A 60 -19.72 -3.33 -4.85
N TYR A 61 -19.01 -2.78 -3.85
CA TYR A 61 -19.16 -1.42 -3.35
C TYR A 61 -18.11 -0.44 -3.91
N GLY A 62 -17.25 -0.90 -4.82
CA GLY A 62 -16.25 -0.08 -5.49
C GLY A 62 -15.13 0.45 -4.58
N ARG A 63 -14.97 -0.04 -3.35
CA ARG A 63 -14.01 0.48 -2.35
C ARG A 63 -12.57 0.49 -2.84
N PHE A 64 -12.22 -0.46 -3.69
CA PHE A 64 -10.89 -0.59 -4.28
C PHE A 64 -10.82 -0.12 -5.74
N GLY A 65 -11.77 0.73 -6.15
CA GLY A 65 -11.77 1.38 -7.45
C GLY A 65 -10.55 2.26 -7.68
N ASP A 66 -10.13 2.38 -8.92
CA ASP A 66 -8.95 3.17 -9.27
C ASP A 66 -9.14 4.64 -8.86
N GLY A 67 -8.15 5.18 -8.17
CA GLY A 67 -8.21 6.54 -7.61
C GLY A 67 -8.74 6.60 -6.18
N HIS A 68 -9.18 5.50 -5.59
CA HIS A 68 -9.66 5.52 -4.20
C HIS A 68 -8.50 5.59 -3.21
N LEU A 69 -8.65 6.43 -2.18
CA LEU A 69 -7.75 6.44 -1.04
C LEU A 69 -8.11 5.26 -0.13
N ILE A 70 -7.15 4.35 0.09
CA ILE A 70 -7.35 3.19 0.93
C ILE A 70 -6.39 3.20 2.12
N ARG A 71 -6.86 2.62 3.23
CA ARG A 71 -6.01 2.14 4.33
C ARG A 71 -5.91 0.63 4.19
N THR A 72 -4.69 0.09 4.16
CA THR A 72 -4.48 -1.35 4.11
C THR A 72 -4.79 -2.01 5.46
N SER A 73 -4.91 -3.34 5.46
CA SER A 73 -4.74 -4.13 6.68
C SER A 73 -3.30 -4.02 7.22
N ASP A 74 -3.06 -4.60 8.39
CA ASP A 74 -1.76 -4.55 9.05
C ASP A 74 -0.64 -5.05 8.12
N VAL A 75 0.40 -4.24 8.04
CA VAL A 75 1.62 -4.52 7.29
C VAL A 75 2.39 -5.58 8.06
N LEU A 76 2.67 -6.68 7.37
CA LEU A 76 3.49 -7.78 7.86
C LEU A 76 4.95 -7.52 7.53
N LYS A 77 5.22 -7.11 6.28
CA LYS A 77 6.57 -6.77 5.82
C LYS A 77 6.55 -5.73 4.70
N VAL A 78 7.64 -4.97 4.61
CA VAL A 78 7.94 -4.12 3.46
C VAL A 78 9.37 -4.39 3.02
N GLU A 79 9.53 -4.75 1.76
CA GLU A 79 10.82 -5.16 1.21
C GLU A 79 11.02 -4.56 -0.18
N ARG A 80 12.26 -4.58 -0.67
CA ARG A 80 12.60 -4.05 -1.99
C ARG A 80 12.68 -5.18 -2.99
N GLU A 81 11.90 -5.09 -4.06
CA GLU A 81 11.88 -6.06 -5.17
C GLU A 81 12.20 -5.31 -6.47
N GLY A 82 13.39 -5.56 -6.98
CA GLY A 82 13.98 -4.76 -8.05
C GLY A 82 14.04 -3.28 -7.67
N ARG A 83 13.34 -2.43 -8.42
CA ARG A 83 13.33 -0.96 -8.26
C ARG A 83 12.21 -0.44 -7.38
N PHE A 84 11.32 -1.30 -6.92
CA PHE A 84 10.12 -0.90 -6.19
C PHE A 84 10.10 -1.47 -4.77
N TRP A 85 9.44 -0.75 -3.87
CA TRP A 85 9.10 -1.28 -2.56
C TRP A 85 7.78 -2.03 -2.66
N VAL A 86 7.71 -3.19 -2.02
CA VAL A 86 6.54 -4.05 -1.99
C VAL A 86 6.13 -4.25 -0.54
N MET A 87 4.85 -3.97 -0.29
CA MET A 87 4.23 -4.08 1.02
C MET A 87 3.34 -5.32 1.05
N THR A 88 3.66 -6.25 1.93
CA THR A 88 2.80 -7.41 2.19
C THR A 88 2.02 -7.17 3.47
N THR A 89 0.71 -7.32 3.36
CA THR A 89 -0.27 -7.19 4.44
C THR A 89 -0.96 -8.52 4.67
N VAL A 90 -1.81 -8.64 5.69
CA VAL A 90 -2.49 -9.89 6.05
C VAL A 90 -3.15 -10.57 4.84
N ASN A 91 -3.81 -9.80 3.97
CA ASN A 91 -4.63 -10.36 2.88
C ASN A 91 -4.23 -9.91 1.47
N SER A 92 -3.18 -9.09 1.34
CA SER A 92 -2.89 -8.39 0.08
C SER A 92 -1.45 -7.97 -0.04
N ARG A 93 -1.00 -7.80 -1.28
CA ARG A 93 0.36 -7.41 -1.65
C ARG A 93 0.32 -6.19 -2.56
N TYR A 94 0.96 -5.11 -2.15
CA TYR A 94 0.90 -3.82 -2.81
C TYR A 94 2.27 -3.37 -3.27
N VAL A 95 2.35 -2.89 -4.51
CA VAL A 95 3.56 -2.22 -5.01
C VAL A 95 3.44 -0.72 -4.75
N LEU A 96 4.49 -0.15 -4.14
CA LEU A 96 4.57 1.27 -3.81
C LEU A 96 5.16 2.04 -5.00
N ALA A 97 4.29 2.54 -5.89
CA ALA A 97 4.71 3.24 -7.11
C ALA A 97 5.32 4.61 -6.78
N THR A 98 4.65 5.37 -5.91
CA THR A 98 5.07 6.69 -5.43
C THR A 98 4.78 6.87 -3.95
N PHE A 99 5.49 7.83 -3.33
CA PHE A 99 5.34 8.17 -1.92
C PHE A 99 4.68 9.53 -1.78
N GLN A 100 3.90 9.71 -0.70
CA GLN A 100 3.39 11.03 -0.33
C GLN A 100 4.54 12.03 -0.24
N ARG A 101 4.35 13.22 -0.79
CA ARG A 101 5.33 14.32 -0.71
C ARG A 101 5.69 14.57 0.77
N ASP A 102 6.97 14.85 1.00
CA ASP A 102 7.61 15.15 2.29
C ASP A 102 7.67 13.98 3.29
N ASN A 103 6.55 13.29 3.51
CA ASN A 103 6.40 12.38 4.64
C ASN A 103 6.38 10.89 4.25
N GLY A 104 6.04 10.53 3.00
CA GLY A 104 5.89 9.13 2.61
C GLY A 104 7.16 8.30 2.76
N ARG A 105 8.30 8.81 2.28
CA ARG A 105 9.60 8.12 2.45
C ARG A 105 10.09 8.09 3.89
N ALA A 106 9.87 9.17 4.65
CA ALA A 106 10.22 9.22 6.07
C ALA A 106 9.44 8.15 6.85
N SER A 107 8.15 7.99 6.54
CA SER A 107 7.30 6.97 7.15
C SER A 107 7.75 5.53 6.87
N LEU A 108 8.22 5.25 5.66
CA LEU A 108 8.79 3.96 5.30
C LEU A 108 10.07 3.68 6.11
N ARG A 109 10.99 4.64 6.17
CA ARG A 109 12.23 4.48 6.95
C ARG A 109 11.95 4.24 8.42
N GLN A 110 10.98 4.97 8.98
CA GLN A 110 10.55 4.78 10.36
C GLN A 110 9.96 3.39 10.57
N TYR A 111 9.08 2.92 9.69
CA TYR A 111 8.53 1.56 9.74
C TYR A 111 9.65 0.51 9.72
N LEU A 112 10.59 0.61 8.78
CA LEU A 112 11.69 -0.34 8.66
C LEU A 112 12.55 -0.37 9.94
N ARG A 113 12.92 0.80 10.48
CA ARG A 113 13.69 0.90 11.73
C ARG A 113 12.97 0.27 12.92
N LEU A 114 11.67 0.49 13.05
CA LEU A 114 10.87 -0.08 14.14
C LEU A 114 10.68 -1.59 13.96
N SER A 115 10.44 -2.05 12.72
CA SER A 115 10.32 -3.47 12.43
C SER A 115 11.62 -4.21 12.72
N SER A 116 12.79 -3.67 12.35
CA SER A 116 14.08 -4.30 12.64
C SER A 116 14.37 -4.34 14.13
N ALA A 117 14.02 -3.29 14.88
CA ALA A 117 14.16 -3.27 16.34
C ALA A 117 13.24 -4.30 17.04
N GLN A 118 12.03 -4.53 16.52
CA GLN A 118 11.10 -5.52 17.06
C GLN A 118 11.56 -6.97 16.85
N HIS A 119 12.33 -7.27 15.80
CA HIS A 119 12.93 -8.60 15.61
C HIS A 119 13.98 -8.96 16.68
N HIS A 120 14.49 -7.97 17.43
CA HIS A 120 15.45 -8.20 18.52
C HIS A 120 14.82 -8.38 19.91
N LEU A 121 13.50 -8.25 20.02
CA LEU A 121 12.76 -8.51 21.26
C LEU A 121 12.00 -9.83 21.13
N SER A 122 12.73 -10.94 21.06
CA SER A 122 12.14 -12.26 21.27
C SER A 122 11.81 -12.39 22.77
N PRO A 123 10.57 -12.76 23.14
CA PRO A 123 10.14 -12.90 24.55
C PRO A 123 10.93 -13.92 25.39
N ASN A 124 11.78 -14.73 24.76
CA ASN A 124 12.59 -15.76 25.43
C ASN A 124 13.78 -15.23 26.24
N LEU A 125 13.99 -13.91 26.30
CA LEU A 125 15.08 -13.28 27.07
C LEU A 125 14.63 -12.65 28.40
N LEU A 126 13.35 -12.82 28.77
CA LEU A 126 12.76 -12.27 30.00
C LEU A 126 12.20 -13.35 30.94
N GLN A 127 12.62 -14.61 30.77
CA GLN A 127 12.30 -15.71 31.71
C GLN A 127 13.58 -16.25 32.35
#